data_AF-A0A344TT17-F1
#
_entry.id   AF-A0A344TT17-F1
#
_cell.length_a   1.000
_cell.length_b   1.000
_cell.length_c   1.000
_cell.angle_alpha   90.00
_cell.angle_beta   90.00
_cell.angle_gamma   90.00
#
_symmetry.space_group_name_H-M   'P 1'
#
loop_
_entity.id
_entity.type
_entity.pdbx_description
1 polymer ?
#
loop_
_entity_poly.entity_id
_entity_poly.type
_entity_poly.pdbx_seq_one_letter_code
_entity_poly.pdbx_strand_id
1 'polypeptide(L)'
;MPLNETVIQQGHGFATYPSVFLYDFKTDEDTGEQKFGRVKQLLFGDWIGLKPTPAGTPDLQTIEGKDYVHVKARNASGFVQLSNIQPDRILEVNFIDVGQGDGCHIVTPTDEHFLVDAGPGDNMYRFLKWRFNLKRANIAPPPFTVVVSHSDEDHYGGFNAIFTPANDTQQHFEIEKVYHNGLVEFTGISVNSLGTTVIHNSVDYITDLCDNNDDFQQRANTPAKIGNYIKTLSKTKAPKESLRLGSPPIYDQDNLRIEVLGPVAEIVNDKAALPVFKGNKGKTKNGHSVILKLTIGKVRMLLGGDLNEPAEDYLMHHYTNTNLLRLRQQLRNANPADRVFIHQQIMNAIMQARTIFQVEVAKSCHHGSADFTSEFMQAINPLATIISSGDNEPHVHPRPDTLGTIGKHSRGDRSLIFSTELARSSKEFVEVAPQLSERAKERAVTVYGMINVRTDGEKIIIAQKLEKPASRGDWDIHELVWNPTKNEFEYQY
;
A
#
# COMPACT_ATOMS: atom_id res chain seq x y z
N MET A 1 4.97 35.15 8.98
CA MET A 1 5.95 34.24 9.62
C MET A 1 7.10 34.07 8.65
N PRO A 2 8.37 34.14 9.10
CA PRO A 2 9.50 33.91 8.22
C PRO A 2 9.49 32.47 7.69
N LEU A 3 10.14 32.24 6.55
CA LEU A 3 10.36 30.90 6.03
C LEU A 3 11.24 30.10 7.01
N ASN A 4 10.90 28.84 7.24
CA ASN A 4 11.61 27.98 8.18
C ASN A 4 13.10 27.84 7.80
N GLU A 5 14.01 27.95 8.78
CA GLU A 5 15.46 27.93 8.53
C GLU A 5 15.94 26.59 7.94
N THR A 6 15.38 25.47 8.39
CA THR A 6 15.69 24.14 7.86
C THR A 6 15.30 24.04 6.38
N VAL A 7 14.14 24.59 6.00
CA VAL A 7 13.69 24.65 4.59
C VAL A 7 14.67 25.46 3.74
N ILE A 8 15.20 26.57 4.27
CA ILE A 8 16.20 27.39 3.58
C ILE A 8 17.51 26.61 3.41
N GLN A 9 18.00 25.97 4.48
CA GLN A 9 19.26 25.22 4.47
C GLN A 9 19.22 24.02 3.51
N GLN A 10 18.10 23.31 3.46
CA GLN A 10 17.89 22.16 2.57
C GLN A 10 17.54 22.56 1.14
N GLY A 11 17.16 23.82 0.90
CA GLY A 11 16.67 24.31 -0.39
C GLY A 11 15.32 23.72 -0.81
N HIS A 12 14.61 23.05 0.09
CA HIS A 12 13.30 22.46 -0.16
C HIS A 12 12.53 22.25 1.16
N GLY A 13 11.24 21.99 1.04
CA GLY A 13 10.38 21.54 2.12
C GLY A 13 9.19 20.75 1.56
N PHE A 14 8.13 20.63 2.35
CA PHE A 14 6.97 19.80 2.03
C PHE A 14 5.68 20.57 2.26
N ALA A 15 4.63 20.24 1.49
CA ALA A 15 3.33 20.86 1.63
C ALA A 15 2.69 20.52 2.98
N THR A 16 2.15 21.53 3.67
CA THR A 16 1.45 21.34 4.96
C THR A 16 0.05 20.74 4.79
N TYR A 17 -0.51 20.24 5.89
CA TYR A 17 -1.87 19.70 5.96
C TYR A 17 -2.95 20.74 5.60
N PRO A 18 -4.09 20.35 5.00
CA PRO A 18 -4.35 19.06 4.33
C PRO A 18 -3.89 19.06 2.86
N SER A 19 -3.78 20.24 2.26
CA SER A 19 -3.27 20.47 0.91
C SER A 19 -2.85 21.93 0.75
N VAL A 20 -1.99 22.19 -0.23
CA VAL A 20 -1.43 23.51 -0.53
C VAL A 20 -1.67 23.85 -1.99
N PHE A 21 -1.86 25.13 -2.30
CA PHE A 21 -1.93 25.60 -3.69
C PHE A 21 -0.65 26.35 -4.08
N LEU A 22 -0.14 26.05 -5.27
CA LEU A 22 0.78 26.91 -6.02
C LEU A 22 -0.01 27.99 -6.74
N TYR A 23 0.50 29.21 -6.70
CA TYR A 23 -0.05 30.38 -7.35
C TYR A 23 0.91 30.94 -8.41
N ASP A 24 0.40 31.62 -9.42
CA ASP A 24 1.23 32.34 -10.38
C ASP A 24 0.41 33.46 -11.04
N PHE A 25 1.10 34.41 -11.67
CA PHE A 25 0.46 35.45 -12.46
C PHE A 25 0.04 34.88 -13.82
N LYS A 26 -1.25 34.99 -14.13
CA LYS A 26 -1.81 34.65 -15.44
C LYS A 26 -2.26 35.93 -16.11
N THR A 27 -1.81 36.16 -17.34
CA THR A 27 -2.32 37.25 -18.17
C THR A 27 -3.67 36.82 -18.75
N ASP A 28 -4.69 37.61 -18.52
CA ASP A 28 -5.98 37.49 -19.20
C ASP A 28 -5.79 37.84 -20.69
N GLU A 29 -6.13 36.92 -21.58
CA GLU A 29 -5.83 37.05 -23.02
C GLU A 29 -6.65 38.16 -23.69
N ASP A 30 -7.82 38.51 -23.14
CA ASP A 30 -8.73 39.50 -23.72
C ASP A 30 -8.43 40.92 -23.23
N THR A 31 -8.06 41.06 -21.95
CA THR A 31 -7.85 42.36 -21.28
C THR A 31 -6.38 42.72 -21.09
N GLY A 32 -5.47 41.75 -21.17
CA GLY A 32 -4.06 41.91 -20.84
C GLY A 32 -3.77 42.08 -19.34
N GLU A 33 -4.79 41.98 -18.49
CA GLU A 33 -4.65 42.15 -17.05
C GLU A 33 -3.93 40.93 -16.44
N GLN A 34 -2.95 41.16 -15.57
CA GLN A 34 -2.32 40.07 -14.81
C GLN A 34 -3.11 39.76 -13.56
N LYS A 35 -3.56 38.51 -13.45
CA LYS A 35 -4.28 38.01 -12.28
C LYS A 35 -3.46 36.94 -11.56
N PHE A 36 -3.22 37.15 -10.28
CA PHE A 36 -2.58 36.14 -9.43
C PHE A 36 -3.60 35.06 -9.05
N GLY A 37 -3.30 33.80 -9.38
CA GLY A 37 -4.29 32.74 -9.23
C GLY A 37 -3.70 31.35 -9.08
N ARG A 38 -4.55 30.39 -8.69
CA ARG A 38 -4.16 29.00 -8.48
C ARG A 38 -3.69 28.35 -9.80
N VAL A 39 -2.62 27.57 -9.71
CA VAL A 39 -2.04 26.84 -10.84
C VAL A 39 -1.99 25.34 -10.57
N LYS A 40 -1.73 24.93 -9.33
CA LYS A 40 -1.56 23.52 -8.98
C LYS A 40 -1.95 23.28 -7.52
N GLN A 41 -2.69 22.19 -7.25
CA GLN A 41 -2.87 21.69 -5.90
C GLN A 41 -1.83 20.61 -5.57
N LEU A 42 -1.25 20.75 -4.37
CA LEU A 42 -0.32 19.84 -3.73
C LEU A 42 -1.01 19.17 -2.55
N LEU A 43 -0.83 17.86 -2.39
CA LEU A 43 -1.30 17.10 -1.24
C LEU A 43 -0.36 17.30 -0.05
N PHE A 44 -0.84 17.06 1.16
CA PHE A 44 -0.01 16.97 2.37
C PHE A 44 1.24 16.11 2.11
N GLY A 45 2.42 16.66 2.40
CA GLY A 45 3.71 15.99 2.20
C GLY A 45 4.31 16.09 0.80
N ASP A 46 3.63 16.67 -0.19
CA ASP A 46 4.25 16.86 -1.51
C ASP A 46 5.52 17.71 -1.40
N TRP A 47 6.58 17.28 -2.09
CA TRP A 47 7.86 17.99 -2.15
C TRP A 47 7.73 19.37 -2.84
N ILE A 48 8.34 20.38 -2.22
CA ILE A 48 8.40 21.78 -2.66
C ILE A 48 9.86 22.24 -2.68
N GLY A 49 10.46 22.34 -3.86
CA GLY A 49 11.81 22.86 -4.02
C GLY A 49 11.84 24.38 -4.13
N LEU A 50 12.69 25.04 -3.34
CA LEU A 50 12.89 26.48 -3.45
C LEU A 50 13.57 26.81 -4.79
N LYS A 51 13.12 27.88 -5.43
CA LYS A 51 13.84 28.48 -6.54
C LYS A 51 14.63 29.68 -6.03
N PRO A 52 15.96 29.59 -5.96
CA PRO A 52 16.75 30.71 -5.48
C PRO A 52 16.83 31.82 -6.52
N THR A 53 17.06 33.04 -6.05
CA THR A 53 17.50 34.17 -6.86
C THR A 53 18.90 33.89 -7.45
N PRO A 54 19.39 34.69 -8.42
CA PRO A 54 20.78 34.59 -8.88
C PRO A 54 21.83 34.73 -7.77
N ALA A 55 21.47 35.32 -6.63
CA ALA A 55 22.34 35.44 -5.46
C ALA A 55 22.32 34.19 -4.55
N GLY A 56 21.56 33.15 -4.89
CA GLY A 56 21.46 31.90 -4.12
C GLY A 56 20.50 31.97 -2.93
N THR A 57 19.80 33.09 -2.72
CA THR A 57 18.82 33.27 -1.63
C THR A 57 17.40 32.92 -2.08
N PRO A 58 16.47 32.57 -1.16
CA PRO A 58 15.07 32.36 -1.52
C PRO A 58 14.46 33.59 -2.23
N ASP A 59 13.76 33.36 -3.34
CA ASP A 59 13.04 34.39 -4.11
C ASP A 59 11.69 34.68 -3.44
N LEU A 60 11.69 35.68 -2.55
CA LEU A 60 10.54 36.10 -1.74
C LEU A 60 9.79 37.26 -2.38
N GLN A 61 8.47 37.21 -2.37
CA GLN A 61 7.60 38.28 -2.87
C GLN A 61 6.39 38.48 -1.96
N THR A 62 6.04 39.74 -1.72
CA THR A 62 4.79 40.10 -1.02
C THR A 62 3.72 40.44 -2.06
N ILE A 63 2.66 39.64 -2.11
CA ILE A 63 1.55 39.77 -3.06
C ILE A 63 0.27 39.90 -2.24
N GLU A 64 -0.49 40.98 -2.46
CA GLU A 64 -1.74 41.26 -1.73
C GLU A 64 -1.58 41.17 -0.19
N GLY A 65 -0.45 41.66 0.33
CA GLY A 65 -0.15 41.68 1.76
C GLY A 65 0.21 40.33 2.39
N LYS A 66 0.46 39.30 1.57
CA LYS A 66 0.93 37.98 2.02
C LYS A 66 2.30 37.66 1.42
N ASP A 67 3.13 36.99 2.18
CA ASP A 67 4.48 36.63 1.76
C ASP A 67 4.50 35.25 1.11
N TYR A 68 5.12 35.19 -0.06
CA TYR A 68 5.29 34.01 -0.87
C TYR A 68 6.76 33.77 -1.18
N VAL A 69 7.08 32.51 -1.46
CA VAL A 69 8.37 32.10 -2.02
C VAL A 69 8.15 31.41 -3.36
N HIS A 70 9.02 31.70 -4.33
CA HIS A 70 9.02 31.04 -5.62
C HIS A 70 9.59 29.62 -5.50
N VAL A 71 8.86 28.64 -6.03
CA VAL A 71 9.14 27.21 -5.87
C VAL A 71 8.91 26.43 -7.15
N LYS A 72 9.40 25.19 -7.14
CA LYS A 72 9.05 24.14 -8.10
C LYS A 72 8.47 22.96 -7.33
N ALA A 73 7.29 22.49 -7.74
CA ALA A 73 6.65 21.33 -7.14
C ALA A 73 5.96 20.50 -8.22
N ARG A 74 6.11 19.17 -8.14
CA ARG A 74 5.66 18.23 -9.19
C ARG A 74 6.16 18.68 -10.57
N ASN A 75 5.23 19.00 -11.49
CA ASN A 75 5.51 19.48 -12.84
C ASN A 75 5.18 20.96 -13.06
N ALA A 76 5.07 21.74 -11.99
CA ALA A 76 4.72 23.17 -12.02
C ALA A 76 5.77 24.03 -11.30
N SER A 77 5.76 25.32 -11.62
CA SER A 77 6.49 26.37 -10.90
C SER A 77 5.51 27.46 -10.53
N GLY A 78 5.82 28.22 -9.48
CA GLY A 78 4.96 29.29 -8.99
C GLY A 78 5.30 29.64 -7.55
N PHE A 79 4.37 30.29 -6.86
CA PHE A 79 4.52 30.86 -5.54
C PHE A 79 3.72 30.08 -4.50
N VAL A 80 4.30 29.87 -3.33
CA VAL A 80 3.65 29.25 -2.16
C VAL A 80 3.82 30.16 -0.95
N GLN A 81 2.77 30.30 -0.14
CA GLN A 81 2.86 31.07 1.11
C GLN A 81 3.83 30.40 2.08
N LEU A 82 4.63 31.19 2.79
CA LEU A 82 5.70 30.66 3.65
C LEU A 82 5.19 29.70 4.73
N SER A 83 3.99 29.93 5.26
CA SER A 83 3.35 29.08 6.28
C SER A 83 2.87 27.73 5.75
N ASN A 84 2.85 27.54 4.42
CA ASN A 84 2.35 26.32 3.78
C ASN A 84 3.49 25.36 3.40
N ILE A 85 4.68 25.59 3.97
CA ILE A 85 5.87 24.76 3.75
C ILE A 85 6.38 24.32 5.13
N GLN A 86 6.45 23.01 5.34
CA GLN A 86 7.07 22.40 6.52
C GLN A 86 8.43 21.78 6.15
N PRO A 87 9.38 21.68 7.09
CA PRO A 87 10.69 21.09 6.83
C PRO A 87 10.63 19.57 6.73
N ASP A 88 9.72 18.94 7.46
CA ASP A 88 9.74 17.50 7.65
C ASP A 88 8.92 16.77 6.59
N ARG A 89 9.54 15.73 6.01
CA ARG A 89 8.85 14.74 5.19
C ARG A 89 7.92 13.93 6.08
N ILE A 90 6.85 13.42 5.49
CA ILE A 90 5.85 12.61 6.16
C ILE A 90 5.79 11.21 5.52
N LEU A 91 5.07 10.28 6.15
CA LEU A 91 4.80 8.98 5.54
C LEU A 91 3.85 9.15 4.35
N GLU A 92 4.25 8.55 3.24
CA GLU A 92 3.55 8.51 1.98
C GLU A 92 3.23 7.05 1.63
N VAL A 93 1.95 6.68 1.47
CA VAL A 93 1.53 5.34 1.03
C VAL A 93 0.60 5.48 -0.18
N ASN A 94 1.04 4.97 -1.32
CA ASN A 94 0.34 5.09 -2.60
C ASN A 94 -0.16 3.72 -3.04
N PHE A 95 -1.48 3.53 -3.00
CA PHE A 95 -2.13 2.34 -3.57
C PHE A 95 -2.39 2.58 -5.04
N ILE A 96 -1.75 1.79 -5.89
CA ILE A 96 -1.74 1.99 -7.33
C ILE A 96 -2.78 1.07 -7.97
N ASP A 97 -3.55 1.61 -8.91
CA ASP A 97 -4.37 0.79 -9.79
C ASP A 97 -3.47 0.00 -10.75
N VAL A 98 -3.28 -1.26 -10.40
CA VAL A 98 -2.51 -2.22 -11.19
C VAL A 98 -3.39 -3.18 -11.99
N GLY A 99 -4.69 -2.91 -12.08
CA GLY A 99 -5.70 -3.89 -12.48
C GLY A 99 -6.09 -4.80 -11.32
N GLN A 100 -6.58 -6.01 -11.64
CA GLN A 100 -6.84 -7.02 -10.61
C GLN A 100 -5.51 -7.49 -10.01
N GLY A 101 -5.27 -7.13 -8.74
CA GLY A 101 -4.00 -7.36 -8.06
C GLY A 101 -3.62 -6.27 -7.07
N ASP A 102 -2.44 -6.43 -6.47
CA ASP A 102 -1.92 -5.51 -5.47
C ASP A 102 -0.69 -4.76 -5.95
N GLY A 103 -0.66 -3.46 -5.68
CA GLY A 103 0.52 -2.63 -5.91
C GLY A 103 0.53 -1.43 -4.99
N CYS A 104 1.54 -1.34 -4.13
CA CYS A 104 1.68 -0.26 -3.18
C CYS A 104 3.10 0.30 -3.17
N HIS A 105 3.24 1.63 -3.22
CA HIS A 105 4.51 2.34 -3.08
C HIS A 105 4.53 3.18 -1.81
N ILE A 106 5.48 2.90 -0.92
CA ILE A 106 5.66 3.59 0.36
C ILE A 106 6.91 4.47 0.29
N VAL A 107 6.83 5.71 0.80
CA VAL A 107 7.99 6.57 1.07
C VAL A 107 7.99 6.94 2.55
N THR A 108 9.09 6.64 3.24
CA THR A 108 9.24 6.92 4.67
C THR A 108 9.59 8.40 4.94
N PRO A 109 9.48 8.88 6.19
CA PRO A 109 10.02 10.19 6.57
C PRO A 109 11.51 10.38 6.25
N THR A 110 12.30 9.30 6.26
CA THR A 110 13.73 9.32 5.89
C THR A 110 13.99 9.22 4.38
N ASP A 111 12.95 9.27 3.54
CA ASP A 111 13.02 9.14 2.07
C ASP A 111 13.50 7.75 1.59
N GLU A 112 13.21 6.69 2.35
CA GLU A 112 13.37 5.30 1.90
C GLU A 112 12.13 4.82 1.14
N HIS A 113 12.34 4.01 0.11
CA HIS A 113 11.30 3.61 -0.83
C HIS A 113 11.01 2.11 -0.79
N PHE A 114 9.75 1.74 -0.52
CA PHE A 114 9.31 0.34 -0.53
C PHE A 114 8.27 0.10 -1.61
N LEU A 115 8.38 -1.02 -2.32
CA LEU A 115 7.33 -1.56 -3.19
C LEU A 115 6.74 -2.81 -2.55
N VAL A 116 5.47 -2.77 -2.19
CA VAL A 116 4.73 -3.93 -1.68
C VAL A 116 3.80 -4.39 -2.80
N ASP A 117 4.16 -5.51 -3.43
CA ASP A 117 3.56 -6.02 -4.66
C ASP A 117 3.61 -5.02 -5.83
N ALA A 118 3.31 -5.48 -7.05
CA ALA A 118 3.42 -4.70 -8.29
C ALA A 118 2.35 -5.01 -9.34
N GLY A 119 1.34 -5.81 -9.01
CA GLY A 119 0.27 -6.19 -9.92
C GLY A 119 0.66 -7.26 -10.92
N PRO A 120 -0.24 -7.59 -11.86
CA PRO A 120 0.04 -8.54 -12.96
C PRO A 120 0.87 -7.96 -14.11
N GLY A 121 0.83 -6.64 -14.31
CA GLY A 121 1.33 -5.98 -15.54
C GLY A 121 2.30 -4.82 -15.29
N ASP A 122 2.50 -3.96 -16.29
CA ASP A 122 3.48 -2.87 -16.24
C ASP A 122 2.96 -1.57 -15.58
N ASN A 123 1.79 -1.60 -14.93
CA ASN A 123 1.17 -0.43 -14.32
C ASN A 123 2.07 0.21 -13.25
N MET A 124 2.63 -0.59 -12.32
CA MET A 124 3.57 -0.08 -11.31
C MET A 124 4.82 0.53 -11.97
N TYR A 125 5.37 -0.11 -13.01
CA TYR A 125 6.49 0.44 -13.78
C TYR A 125 6.16 1.81 -14.40
N ARG A 126 4.97 1.97 -15.00
CA ARG A 126 4.51 3.25 -15.56
C ARG A 126 4.33 4.32 -14.48
N PHE A 127 3.79 3.95 -13.33
CA PHE A 127 3.69 4.83 -12.17
C PHE A 127 5.08 5.33 -11.73
N LEU A 128 6.04 4.43 -11.53
CA LEU A 128 7.40 4.81 -11.11
C LEU A 128 8.11 5.67 -12.15
N LYS A 129 7.99 5.34 -13.45
CA LYS A 129 8.51 6.17 -14.55
C LYS A 129 8.04 7.62 -14.46
N TRP A 130 6.76 7.82 -14.17
CA TRP A 130 6.17 9.13 -14.01
C TRP A 130 6.58 9.81 -12.71
N ARG A 131 6.53 9.10 -11.59
CA ARG A 131 6.81 9.62 -10.24
C ARG A 131 8.23 10.18 -10.13
N PHE A 132 9.18 9.55 -10.82
CA PHE A 132 10.58 9.96 -10.87
C PHE A 132 10.97 10.65 -12.19
N ASN A 133 10.00 10.88 -13.08
CA ASN A 133 10.19 11.60 -14.33
C ASN A 133 11.40 11.08 -15.16
N LEU A 134 11.55 9.76 -15.26
CA LEU A 134 12.75 9.10 -15.80
C LEU A 134 13.10 9.48 -17.25
N LYS A 135 12.15 10.04 -18.01
CA LYS A 135 12.38 10.56 -19.37
C LYS A 135 13.17 11.87 -19.42
N ARG A 136 13.15 12.65 -18.34
CA ARG A 136 13.71 14.01 -18.29
C ARG A 136 14.60 14.25 -17.08
N ALA A 137 14.56 13.35 -16.09
CA ALA A 137 15.42 13.42 -14.93
C ALA A 137 16.86 13.15 -15.36
N ASN A 138 17.79 13.97 -14.86
CA ASN A 138 19.24 13.70 -14.96
C ASN A 138 19.77 13.01 -13.69
N ILE A 139 18.87 12.68 -12.76
CA ILE A 139 19.18 12.04 -11.48
C ILE A 139 18.49 10.68 -11.50
N ALA A 140 19.20 9.65 -11.06
CA ALA A 140 18.65 8.30 -10.92
C ALA A 140 17.53 8.28 -9.87
N PRO A 141 16.52 7.40 -10.02
CA PRO A 141 15.55 7.18 -8.95
C PRO A 141 16.27 6.63 -7.70
N PRO A 142 15.66 6.78 -6.51
CA PRO A 142 16.18 6.16 -5.30
C PRO A 142 16.17 4.63 -5.42
N PRO A 143 16.98 3.92 -4.62
CA PRO A 143 16.88 2.48 -4.51
C PRO A 143 15.56 2.05 -3.87
N PHE A 144 15.11 0.83 -4.17
CA PHE A 144 13.88 0.26 -3.64
C PHE A 144 14.13 -1.03 -2.86
N THR A 145 13.46 -1.15 -1.71
CA THR A 145 13.22 -2.44 -1.06
C THR A 145 11.87 -3.00 -1.52
N VAL A 146 11.86 -4.26 -1.94
CA VAL A 146 10.65 -4.93 -2.44
C VAL A 146 10.13 -5.90 -1.39
N VAL A 147 8.81 -5.93 -1.19
CA VAL A 147 8.10 -7.01 -0.49
C VAL A 147 7.12 -7.65 -1.45
N VAL A 148 7.24 -8.96 -1.63
CA VAL A 148 6.27 -9.76 -2.37
C VAL A 148 5.44 -10.54 -1.36
N SER A 149 4.16 -10.20 -1.24
CA SER A 149 3.29 -10.78 -0.20
C SER A 149 3.18 -12.29 -0.37
N HIS A 150 2.96 -12.77 -1.59
CA HIS A 150 2.91 -14.19 -1.95
C HIS A 150 3.13 -14.41 -3.46
N SER A 151 3.15 -15.67 -3.90
CA SER A 151 3.60 -16.07 -5.24
C SER A 151 2.51 -16.07 -6.32
N ASP A 152 1.47 -15.24 -6.20
CA ASP A 152 0.45 -15.08 -7.23
C ASP A 152 0.77 -13.97 -8.22
N GLU A 153 0.48 -14.22 -9.51
CA GLU A 153 0.97 -13.39 -10.62
C GLU A 153 0.43 -11.96 -10.56
N ASP A 154 -0.77 -11.76 -10.04
CA ASP A 154 -1.38 -10.46 -9.77
C ASP A 154 -0.73 -9.69 -8.61
N HIS A 155 0.25 -10.26 -7.94
CA HIS A 155 1.07 -9.58 -6.93
C HIS A 155 2.50 -9.33 -7.43
N TYR A 156 3.15 -10.32 -8.03
CA TYR A 156 4.56 -10.20 -8.40
C TYR A 156 4.81 -9.89 -9.89
N GLY A 157 3.80 -10.08 -10.75
CA GLY A 157 3.96 -10.08 -12.21
C GLY A 157 4.59 -8.79 -12.75
N GLY A 158 4.20 -7.65 -12.20
CA GLY A 158 4.67 -6.32 -12.60
C GLY A 158 6.13 -6.05 -12.28
N PHE A 159 6.74 -6.80 -11.35
CA PHE A 159 8.18 -6.75 -11.13
C PHE A 159 8.97 -7.20 -12.36
N ASN A 160 8.37 -7.95 -13.30
CA ASN A 160 9.04 -8.27 -14.56
C ASN A 160 9.50 -7.02 -15.30
N ALA A 161 8.68 -5.97 -15.36
CA ALA A 161 9.04 -4.72 -16.03
C ALA A 161 10.01 -3.87 -15.18
N ILE A 162 9.94 -3.97 -13.85
CA ILE A 162 10.76 -3.19 -12.92
C ILE A 162 12.19 -3.76 -12.83
N PHE A 163 12.34 -5.08 -12.74
CA PHE A 163 13.64 -5.76 -12.62
C PHE A 163 14.38 -5.90 -13.95
N THR A 164 13.69 -5.67 -15.07
CA THR A 164 14.32 -5.73 -16.39
C THR A 164 14.81 -4.34 -16.76
N PRO A 165 16.09 -4.17 -17.13
CA PRO A 165 16.58 -2.92 -17.70
C PRO A 165 15.71 -2.54 -18.91
N ALA A 166 14.96 -1.44 -18.78
CA ALA A 166 14.09 -1.01 -19.86
C ALA A 166 14.89 -0.28 -20.94
N ASN A 167 14.61 -0.59 -22.22
CA ASN A 167 15.27 0.05 -23.35
C ASN A 167 14.70 1.45 -23.66
N ASP A 168 13.54 1.82 -23.09
CA ASP A 168 12.82 3.07 -23.38
C ASP A 168 13.21 4.25 -22.47
N THR A 169 14.03 4.00 -21.44
CA THR A 169 14.60 5.04 -20.57
C THR A 169 16.10 4.79 -20.37
N GLN A 170 16.91 5.85 -20.20
CA GLN A 170 18.33 5.70 -19.90
C GLN A 170 18.61 5.39 -18.41
N GLN A 171 17.58 5.06 -17.63
CA GLN A 171 17.68 4.86 -16.19
C GLN A 171 17.06 3.52 -15.78
N HIS A 172 17.57 2.94 -14.69
CA HIS A 172 17.10 1.66 -14.16
C HIS A 172 16.71 1.83 -12.69
N PHE A 173 15.81 0.97 -12.22
CA PHE A 173 15.45 0.92 -10.80
C PHE A 173 16.48 0.05 -10.07
N GLU A 174 17.17 0.64 -9.10
CA GLU A 174 18.02 -0.10 -8.19
C GLU A 174 17.16 -0.83 -7.15
N ILE A 175 17.40 -2.13 -6.98
CA ILE A 175 16.68 -2.97 -6.01
C ILE A 175 17.70 -3.43 -4.98
N GLU A 176 17.53 -2.98 -3.74
CA GLU A 176 18.45 -3.31 -2.64
C GLU A 176 18.18 -4.71 -2.08
N LYS A 177 16.90 -5.05 -1.94
CA LYS A 177 16.46 -6.29 -1.30
C LYS A 177 15.09 -6.70 -1.79
N VAL A 178 14.84 -8.02 -1.83
CA VAL A 178 13.52 -8.61 -2.08
C VAL A 178 13.11 -9.48 -0.90
N TYR A 179 12.06 -9.06 -0.19
CA TYR A 179 11.39 -9.86 0.81
C TYR A 179 10.27 -10.72 0.21
N HIS A 180 10.07 -11.92 0.74
CA HIS A 180 8.99 -12.83 0.35
C HIS A 180 8.48 -13.68 1.53
N ASN A 181 7.43 -14.47 1.36
CA ASN A 181 6.81 -15.27 2.44
C ASN A 181 7.46 -16.64 2.73
N GLY A 182 8.59 -16.95 2.09
CA GLY A 182 9.25 -18.26 2.17
C GLY A 182 8.67 -19.38 1.30
N LEU A 183 7.48 -19.23 0.72
CA LEU A 183 6.89 -20.20 -0.22
C LEU A 183 7.29 -19.87 -1.66
N VAL A 184 8.32 -20.55 -2.16
CA VAL A 184 8.85 -20.32 -3.51
C VAL A 184 8.39 -21.42 -4.46
N GLU A 185 7.48 -21.07 -5.36
CA GLU A 185 6.70 -22.00 -6.18
C GLU A 185 7.45 -22.62 -7.38
N PHE A 186 7.39 -23.95 -7.51
CA PHE A 186 7.68 -24.70 -8.74
C PHE A 186 6.45 -24.79 -9.66
N THR A 187 6.64 -25.11 -10.95
CA THR A 187 5.48 -25.30 -11.83
C THR A 187 4.62 -26.48 -11.38
N GLY A 188 3.30 -26.27 -11.33
CA GLY A 188 2.32 -27.29 -10.98
C GLY A 188 1.05 -26.67 -10.41
N ILE A 189 0.02 -27.48 -10.19
CA ILE A 189 -1.24 -27.02 -9.57
C ILE A 189 -1.51 -27.64 -8.19
N SER A 190 -0.71 -28.64 -7.78
CA SER A 190 -0.87 -29.28 -6.47
C SER A 190 -0.14 -28.51 -5.38
N VAL A 191 -0.54 -28.71 -4.12
CA VAL A 191 0.13 -28.11 -2.95
C VAL A 191 1.62 -28.45 -2.87
N ASN A 192 2.03 -29.62 -3.39
CA ASN A 192 3.44 -30.02 -3.42
C ASN A 192 4.29 -29.14 -4.34
N SER A 193 3.68 -28.31 -5.20
CA SER A 193 4.43 -27.34 -6.00
C SER A 193 4.94 -26.16 -5.16
N LEU A 194 4.39 -25.95 -3.96
CA LEU A 194 4.87 -24.95 -3.00
C LEU A 194 6.04 -25.47 -2.18
N GLY A 195 6.19 -26.79 -2.08
CA GLY A 195 7.26 -27.44 -1.35
C GLY A 195 6.95 -28.86 -0.90
N THR A 196 7.89 -29.41 -0.15
CA THR A 196 7.82 -30.72 0.49
C THR A 196 6.78 -30.71 1.60
N THR A 197 5.71 -31.47 1.37
CA THR A 197 4.61 -31.62 2.32
C THR A 197 4.85 -32.80 3.26
N VAL A 198 4.65 -32.58 4.56
CA VAL A 198 4.74 -33.59 5.62
C VAL A 198 3.49 -33.52 6.50
N ILE A 199 2.92 -34.68 6.85
CA ILE A 199 1.80 -34.76 7.78
C ILE A 199 2.34 -34.70 9.22
N HIS A 200 1.83 -33.76 10.02
CA HIS A 200 2.08 -33.64 11.45
C HIS A 200 0.76 -33.36 12.18
N ASN A 201 0.41 -34.16 13.19
CA ASN A 201 -0.87 -34.06 13.92
C ASN A 201 -2.11 -33.97 13.01
N SER A 202 -2.13 -34.78 11.95
CA SER A 202 -3.21 -34.82 10.94
C SER A 202 -3.37 -33.55 10.11
N VAL A 203 -2.40 -32.64 10.14
CA VAL A 203 -2.32 -31.45 9.29
C VAL A 203 -1.11 -31.59 8.36
N ASP A 204 -1.30 -31.26 7.09
CA ASP A 204 -0.21 -31.18 6.11
C ASP A 204 0.57 -29.89 6.31
N TYR A 205 1.90 -29.96 6.30
CA TYR A 205 2.79 -28.79 6.42
C TYR A 205 3.83 -28.76 5.31
N ILE A 206 4.14 -27.57 4.81
CA ILE A 206 5.26 -27.31 3.90
C ILE A 206 6.50 -27.02 4.75
N THR A 207 7.56 -27.82 4.58
CA THR A 207 8.72 -27.89 5.51
C THR A 207 10.06 -27.44 4.91
N ASP A 208 10.11 -27.20 3.61
CA ASP A 208 11.28 -26.75 2.84
C ASP A 208 11.11 -25.28 2.42
N LEU A 209 10.86 -24.43 3.43
CA LEU A 209 10.75 -22.98 3.25
C LEU A 209 12.08 -22.40 2.76
N CYS A 210 11.99 -21.39 1.92
CA CYS A 210 13.14 -20.65 1.41
C CYS A 210 13.39 -19.45 2.32
N ASP A 211 14.42 -19.47 3.15
CA ASP A 211 14.58 -18.48 4.22
C ASP A 211 15.49 -17.33 3.83
N ASN A 212 16.51 -17.63 3.02
CA ASN A 212 17.53 -16.69 2.61
C ASN A 212 17.89 -16.84 1.12
N ASN A 213 18.84 -16.03 0.66
CA ASN A 213 19.20 -15.98 -0.75
C ASN A 213 19.85 -17.28 -1.23
N ASP A 214 20.60 -18.00 -0.39
CA ASP A 214 21.23 -19.25 -0.78
C ASP A 214 20.18 -20.35 -1.01
N ASP A 215 19.16 -20.42 -0.15
CA ASP A 215 18.00 -21.31 -0.36
C ASP A 215 17.30 -20.98 -1.68
N PHE A 216 17.11 -19.69 -1.97
CA PHE A 216 16.49 -19.24 -3.22
C PHE A 216 17.33 -19.66 -4.43
N GLN A 217 18.65 -19.44 -4.39
CA GLN A 217 19.55 -19.83 -5.49
C GLN A 217 19.57 -21.34 -5.67
N GLN A 218 19.56 -22.13 -4.59
CA GLN A 218 19.48 -23.58 -4.68
C GLN A 218 18.19 -24.01 -5.40
N ARG A 219 17.05 -23.40 -5.04
CA ARG A 219 15.77 -23.70 -5.67
C ARG A 219 15.71 -23.27 -7.13
N ALA A 220 16.25 -22.08 -7.44
CA ALA A 220 16.32 -21.53 -8.79
C ALA A 220 17.20 -22.37 -9.74
N ASN A 221 18.24 -23.01 -9.21
CA ASN A 221 19.17 -23.85 -9.98
C ASN A 221 18.79 -25.34 -9.98
N THR A 222 17.66 -25.72 -9.39
CA THR A 222 17.20 -27.12 -9.37
C THR A 222 16.79 -27.55 -10.79
N PRO A 223 17.11 -28.79 -11.24
CA PRO A 223 16.74 -29.28 -12.58
C PRO A 223 15.23 -29.37 -12.86
N ALA A 224 14.38 -29.14 -11.85
CA ALA A 224 12.94 -29.08 -11.99
C ALA A 224 12.50 -27.90 -12.85
N LYS A 225 11.31 -27.99 -13.44
CA LYS A 225 10.72 -26.88 -14.17
C LYS A 225 10.33 -25.76 -13.18
N ILE A 226 11.18 -24.74 -13.08
CA ILE A 226 10.96 -23.58 -12.21
C ILE A 226 9.73 -22.77 -12.64
N GLY A 227 8.97 -22.30 -11.65
CA GLY A 227 7.77 -21.47 -11.86
C GLY A 227 8.09 -20.08 -12.39
N ASN A 228 7.07 -19.36 -12.89
CA ASN A 228 7.23 -17.98 -13.35
C ASN A 228 7.66 -17.05 -12.20
N TYR A 229 7.21 -17.32 -10.97
CA TYR A 229 7.63 -16.62 -9.77
C TYR A 229 9.16 -16.57 -9.61
N ILE A 230 9.81 -17.74 -9.61
CA ILE A 230 11.27 -17.86 -9.53
C ILE A 230 11.93 -17.12 -10.69
N LYS A 231 11.44 -17.31 -11.92
CA LYS A 231 12.00 -16.64 -13.11
C LYS A 231 11.96 -15.13 -13.00
N THR A 232 10.86 -14.57 -12.48
CA THR A 232 10.74 -13.13 -12.28
C THR A 232 11.69 -12.63 -11.21
N LEU A 233 11.75 -13.27 -10.03
CA LEU A 233 12.64 -12.84 -8.95
C LEU A 233 14.13 -13.01 -9.29
N SER A 234 14.48 -13.97 -10.16
CA SER A 234 15.85 -14.16 -10.65
C SER A 234 16.33 -13.06 -11.61
N LYS A 235 15.46 -12.15 -12.07
CA LYS A 235 15.86 -11.02 -12.92
C LYS A 235 16.64 -9.94 -12.17
N THR A 236 16.44 -9.83 -10.85
CA THR A 236 17.23 -8.94 -9.98
C THR A 236 18.31 -9.72 -9.24
N LYS A 237 19.48 -9.09 -9.07
CA LYS A 237 20.59 -9.59 -8.26
C LYS A 237 20.41 -9.34 -6.76
N ALA A 238 19.41 -8.55 -6.38
CA ALA A 238 19.11 -8.27 -4.98
C ALA A 238 18.93 -9.57 -4.18
N PRO A 239 19.44 -9.65 -2.94
CA PRO A 239 19.24 -10.80 -2.05
C PRO A 239 17.76 -11.02 -1.76
N LYS A 240 17.37 -12.30 -1.67
CA LYS A 240 16.02 -12.74 -1.30
C LYS A 240 16.02 -13.15 0.17
N GLU A 241 15.05 -12.66 0.92
CA GLU A 241 14.93 -12.95 2.35
C GLU A 241 13.47 -13.21 2.71
N SER A 242 13.22 -14.24 3.51
CA SER A 242 11.87 -14.53 3.98
C SER A 242 11.45 -13.61 5.12
N LEU A 243 10.18 -13.18 5.11
CA LEU A 243 9.52 -12.52 6.22
C LEU A 243 8.45 -13.43 6.79
N ARG A 244 8.49 -13.63 8.11
CA ARG A 244 7.50 -14.35 8.90
C ARG A 244 7.38 -13.69 10.26
N LEU A 245 6.35 -14.05 11.03
CA LEU A 245 6.26 -13.62 12.42
C LEU A 245 7.54 -14.00 13.17
N GLY A 246 8.15 -13.03 13.85
CA GLY A 246 9.45 -13.15 14.52
C GLY A 246 10.62 -12.56 13.73
N SER A 247 10.45 -12.27 12.43
CA SER A 247 11.39 -11.44 11.69
C SER A 247 11.50 -10.03 12.32
N PRO A 248 12.68 -9.39 12.29
CA PRO A 248 12.80 -7.99 12.70
C PRO A 248 11.91 -7.10 11.82
N PRO A 249 11.50 -5.91 12.31
CA PRO A 249 10.88 -4.91 11.46
C PRO A 249 11.73 -4.64 10.22
N ILE A 250 11.09 -4.48 9.07
CA ILE A 250 11.79 -4.13 7.83
C ILE A 250 12.20 -2.66 7.78
N TYR A 251 11.67 -1.87 8.73
CA TYR A 251 12.02 -0.47 8.95
C TYR A 251 11.65 -0.05 10.38
N ASP A 252 12.51 0.74 11.04
CA ASP A 252 12.33 1.20 12.42
C ASP A 252 13.16 2.48 12.69
N GLN A 253 12.73 3.62 12.11
CA GLN A 253 13.41 4.93 12.21
C GLN A 253 12.40 6.09 12.19
N ASP A 254 12.78 7.29 12.66
CA ASP A 254 11.97 8.53 12.63
C ASP A 254 10.50 8.33 13.02
N ASN A 255 10.28 7.57 14.10
CA ASN A 255 8.95 7.26 14.65
C ASN A 255 8.05 6.41 13.74
N LEU A 256 8.56 5.89 12.61
CA LEU A 256 7.91 4.90 11.77
C LEU A 256 8.51 3.51 12.02
N ARG A 257 7.63 2.54 12.29
CA ARG A 257 7.95 1.12 12.38
C ARG A 257 7.13 0.34 11.37
N ILE A 258 7.76 -0.56 10.61
CA ILE A 258 7.09 -1.49 9.70
C ILE A 258 7.39 -2.92 10.15
N GLU A 259 6.43 -3.52 10.85
CA GLU A 259 6.57 -4.83 11.50
C GLU A 259 5.83 -5.95 10.73
N VAL A 260 6.29 -7.19 10.91
CA VAL A 260 5.73 -8.38 10.27
C VAL A 260 4.83 -9.13 11.24
N LEU A 261 3.55 -9.29 10.91
CA LEU A 261 2.56 -10.01 11.71
C LEU A 261 2.31 -11.45 11.24
N GLY A 262 2.80 -11.80 10.05
CA GLY A 262 2.68 -13.12 9.46
C GLY A 262 3.44 -13.21 8.13
N PRO A 263 3.64 -14.42 7.60
CA PRO A 263 3.00 -15.68 8.02
C PRO A 263 3.47 -16.22 9.35
N VAL A 264 2.64 -17.05 9.99
CA VAL A 264 2.96 -17.72 11.26
C VAL A 264 3.42 -19.14 10.98
N ALA A 265 4.70 -19.42 11.22
CA ALA A 265 5.26 -20.77 11.10
C ALA A 265 5.17 -21.54 12.42
N GLU A 266 5.02 -22.86 12.30
CA GLU A 266 5.17 -23.81 13.40
C GLU A 266 6.46 -24.60 13.25
N ILE A 267 6.92 -25.25 14.32
CA ILE A 267 8.06 -26.16 14.27
C ILE A 267 7.55 -27.58 14.03
N VAL A 268 7.88 -28.14 12.87
CA VAL A 268 7.57 -29.52 12.49
C VAL A 268 8.88 -30.22 12.14
N ASN A 269 9.20 -31.31 12.86
CA ASN A 269 10.45 -32.07 12.70
C ASN A 269 11.70 -31.15 12.74
N ASP A 270 11.77 -30.29 13.76
CA ASP A 270 12.85 -29.31 13.99
C ASP A 270 13.05 -28.27 12.88
N LYS A 271 12.04 -28.08 12.01
CA LYS A 271 12.05 -27.08 10.94
C LYS A 271 10.85 -26.15 11.03
N ALA A 272 11.05 -24.89 10.67
CA ALA A 272 9.95 -23.97 10.43
C ALA A 272 9.09 -24.51 9.28
N ALA A 273 7.77 -24.54 9.47
CA ALA A 273 6.84 -25.09 8.53
C ALA A 273 5.54 -24.29 8.50
N LEU A 274 4.92 -24.23 7.33
CA LEU A 274 3.65 -23.53 7.11
C LEU A 274 2.53 -24.55 6.85
N PRO A 275 1.39 -24.49 7.56
CA PRO A 275 0.31 -25.44 7.36
C PRO A 275 -0.32 -25.28 5.97
N VAL A 276 -0.74 -26.39 5.37
CA VAL A 276 -1.49 -26.40 4.12
C VAL A 276 -2.96 -26.12 4.41
N PHE A 277 -3.49 -25.06 3.83
CA PHE A 277 -4.88 -24.67 4.03
C PHE A 277 -5.81 -25.42 3.09
N LYS A 278 -6.77 -26.16 3.65
CA LYS A 278 -7.84 -26.89 2.93
C LYS A 278 -7.32 -27.84 1.83
N GLY A 279 -6.09 -28.34 1.93
CA GLY A 279 -5.46 -29.16 0.88
C GLY A 279 -5.37 -28.44 -0.48
N ASN A 280 -5.41 -27.11 -0.48
CA ASN A 280 -5.57 -26.30 -1.68
C ASN A 280 -4.39 -25.34 -1.83
N LYS A 281 -3.75 -25.39 -3.01
CA LYS A 281 -2.59 -24.56 -3.32
C LYS A 281 -2.90 -23.07 -3.25
N GLY A 282 -4.02 -22.64 -3.83
CA GLY A 282 -4.50 -21.26 -3.79
C GLY A 282 -4.70 -20.79 -2.35
N LYS A 283 -5.52 -21.51 -1.57
CA LYS A 283 -5.73 -21.15 -0.16
C LYS A 283 -4.43 -21.08 0.63
N THR A 284 -3.49 -21.98 0.36
CA THR A 284 -2.20 -22.03 1.05
C THR A 284 -1.29 -20.86 0.67
N LYS A 285 -1.11 -20.56 -0.62
CA LYS A 285 -0.21 -19.45 -1.03
C LYS A 285 -0.77 -18.08 -0.63
N ASN A 286 -2.06 -17.83 -0.89
CA ASN A 286 -2.73 -16.58 -0.52
C ASN A 286 -2.75 -16.41 1.01
N GLY A 287 -3.07 -17.51 1.71
CA GLY A 287 -3.18 -17.53 3.16
C GLY A 287 -1.88 -17.29 3.91
N HIS A 288 -0.74 -17.54 3.26
CA HIS A 288 0.59 -17.22 3.80
C HIS A 288 1.15 -15.95 3.17
N SER A 289 0.29 -14.95 2.91
CA SER A 289 0.77 -13.62 2.55
C SER A 289 1.63 -13.01 3.66
N VAL A 290 2.69 -12.26 3.30
CA VAL A 290 3.37 -11.38 4.25
C VAL A 290 2.40 -10.31 4.73
N ILE A 291 2.24 -10.21 6.05
CA ILE A 291 1.35 -9.24 6.69
C ILE A 291 2.22 -8.14 7.30
N LEU A 292 2.07 -6.91 6.81
CA LEU A 292 2.80 -5.76 7.33
C LEU A 292 1.89 -4.85 8.13
N LYS A 293 2.37 -4.42 9.30
CA LYS A 293 1.76 -3.34 10.06
C LYS A 293 2.71 -2.15 10.12
N LEU A 294 2.24 -1.01 9.64
CA LEU A 294 2.96 0.26 9.73
C LEU A 294 2.44 1.00 10.97
N THR A 295 3.33 1.56 11.78
CA THR A 295 2.98 2.41 12.92
C THR A 295 3.82 3.68 12.86
N ILE A 296 3.17 4.85 12.76
CA ILE A 296 3.81 6.17 12.85
C ILE A 296 3.01 7.05 13.80
N GLY A 297 3.64 7.50 14.89
CA GLY A 297 2.93 8.22 15.95
C GLY A 297 1.70 7.46 16.44
N LYS A 298 0.51 8.02 16.22
CA LYS A 298 -0.79 7.42 16.58
C LYS A 298 -1.43 6.61 15.46
N VAL A 299 -0.88 6.69 14.24
CA VAL A 299 -1.47 6.09 13.04
C VAL A 299 -0.91 4.70 12.82
N ARG A 300 -1.80 3.74 12.62
CA ARG A 300 -1.47 2.37 12.23
C ARG A 300 -2.11 2.03 10.91
N MET A 301 -1.39 1.28 10.07
CA MET A 301 -1.91 0.75 8.82
C MET A 301 -1.62 -0.75 8.68
N LEU A 302 -2.52 -1.49 8.04
CA LEU A 302 -2.37 -2.93 7.81
C LEU A 302 -2.36 -3.25 6.31
N LEU A 303 -1.35 -3.98 5.85
CA LEU A 303 -1.26 -4.56 4.51
C LEU A 303 -1.29 -6.09 4.65
N GLY A 304 -2.42 -6.72 4.31
CA GLY A 304 -2.65 -8.15 4.54
C GLY A 304 -2.38 -9.07 3.34
N GLY A 305 -2.14 -8.54 2.14
CA GLY A 305 -2.13 -9.36 0.91
C GLY A 305 -3.45 -10.10 0.73
N ASP A 306 -3.39 -11.40 0.44
CA ASP A 306 -4.57 -12.22 0.12
C ASP A 306 -4.96 -13.19 1.23
N LEU A 307 -4.86 -12.75 2.49
CA LEU A 307 -5.41 -13.56 3.59
C LEU A 307 -6.84 -14.01 3.27
N ASN A 308 -7.07 -15.30 3.50
CA ASN A 308 -8.34 -15.95 3.29
C ASN A 308 -8.87 -16.54 4.59
N GLU A 309 -10.15 -16.95 4.61
CA GLU A 309 -10.82 -17.49 5.80
C GLU A 309 -9.97 -18.50 6.61
N PRO A 310 -9.37 -19.57 6.03
CA PRO A 310 -8.48 -20.47 6.76
C PRO A 310 -7.28 -19.79 7.42
N ALA A 311 -6.65 -18.85 6.72
CA ALA A 311 -5.49 -18.13 7.22
C ALA A 311 -5.85 -17.14 8.33
N GLU A 312 -6.97 -16.45 8.18
CA GLU A 312 -7.50 -15.57 9.21
C GLU A 312 -7.86 -16.36 10.48
N ASP A 313 -8.51 -17.52 10.36
CA ASP A 313 -8.77 -18.39 11.50
C ASP A 313 -7.49 -18.87 12.17
N TYR A 314 -6.48 -19.20 11.38
CA TYR A 314 -5.18 -19.64 11.88
C TYR A 314 -4.44 -18.52 12.61
N LEU A 315 -4.43 -17.30 12.05
CA LEU A 315 -3.88 -16.10 12.70
C LEU A 315 -4.64 -15.78 13.99
N MET A 316 -5.97 -15.73 13.95
CA MET A 316 -6.79 -15.47 15.11
C MET A 316 -6.52 -16.54 16.19
N HIS A 317 -6.41 -17.82 15.82
CA HIS A 317 -6.05 -18.87 16.77
C HIS A 317 -4.66 -18.63 17.37
N HIS A 318 -3.65 -18.31 16.57
CA HIS A 318 -2.30 -18.02 17.06
C HIS A 318 -2.29 -16.88 18.10
N TYR A 319 -2.92 -15.75 17.80
CA TYR A 319 -2.88 -14.56 18.66
C TYR A 319 -3.83 -14.63 19.87
N THR A 320 -4.84 -15.51 19.83
CA THR A 320 -5.89 -15.56 20.88
C THR A 320 -5.97 -16.90 21.61
N ASN A 321 -5.21 -17.90 21.16
CA ASN A 321 -5.31 -19.30 21.58
C ASN A 321 -6.75 -19.85 21.47
N THR A 322 -7.60 -19.26 20.62
CA THR A 322 -9.03 -19.59 20.50
C THR A 322 -9.34 -20.11 19.10
N ASN A 323 -9.93 -21.30 18.99
CA ASN A 323 -10.31 -21.88 17.71
C ASN A 323 -11.70 -21.38 17.28
N LEU A 324 -11.73 -20.24 16.56
CA LEU A 324 -12.98 -19.59 16.13
C LEU A 324 -13.80 -20.46 15.18
N LEU A 325 -13.16 -21.22 14.29
CA LEU A 325 -13.85 -22.16 13.40
C LEU A 325 -14.68 -23.18 14.20
N ARG A 326 -14.09 -23.77 15.26
CA ARG A 326 -14.79 -24.72 16.14
C ARG A 326 -15.96 -24.05 16.86
N LEU A 327 -15.79 -22.82 17.35
CA LEU A 327 -16.86 -22.07 18.01
C LEU A 327 -18.02 -21.77 17.05
N ARG A 328 -17.72 -21.35 15.81
CA ARG A 328 -18.74 -21.18 14.76
C ARG A 328 -19.49 -22.47 14.44
N GLN A 329 -18.80 -23.62 14.43
CA GLN A 329 -19.44 -24.92 14.23
C GLN A 329 -20.37 -25.29 15.40
N GLN A 330 -19.95 -25.03 16.64
CA GLN A 330 -20.76 -25.26 17.83
C GLN A 330 -22.03 -24.41 17.84
N LEU A 331 -21.96 -23.13 17.40
CA LEU A 331 -23.12 -22.24 17.33
C LEU A 331 -24.28 -22.78 16.49
N ARG A 332 -24.00 -23.55 15.43
CA ARG A 332 -25.02 -24.06 14.51
C ARG A 332 -26.08 -24.92 15.22
N ASN A 333 -25.65 -25.68 16.24
CA ASN A 333 -26.51 -26.61 16.97
C ASN A 333 -26.69 -26.24 18.46
N ALA A 334 -26.17 -25.08 18.88
CA ALA A 334 -26.19 -24.65 20.27
C ALA A 334 -27.60 -24.22 20.73
N ASN A 335 -27.97 -24.61 21.95
CA ASN A 335 -29.16 -24.10 22.64
C ASN A 335 -28.96 -22.62 23.05
N PRO A 336 -30.01 -21.89 23.50
CA PRO A 336 -29.88 -20.47 23.83
C PRO A 336 -28.80 -20.13 24.87
N ALA A 337 -28.59 -20.96 25.89
CA ALA A 337 -27.60 -20.71 26.94
C ALA A 337 -26.17 -20.89 26.39
N ASP A 338 -25.93 -21.98 25.66
CA ASP A 338 -24.64 -22.26 25.03
C ASP A 338 -24.29 -21.19 23.99
N ARG A 339 -25.27 -20.67 23.24
CA ARG A 339 -25.07 -19.57 22.28
C ARG A 339 -24.50 -18.33 22.95
N VAL A 340 -25.05 -17.92 24.09
CA VAL A 340 -24.56 -16.75 24.84
C VAL A 340 -23.11 -16.97 25.26
N PHE A 341 -22.80 -18.15 25.80
CA PHE A 341 -21.44 -18.49 26.21
C PHE A 341 -20.45 -18.50 25.04
N ILE A 342 -20.80 -19.16 23.93
CA ILE A 342 -19.94 -19.23 22.74
C ILE A 342 -19.74 -17.84 22.12
N HIS A 343 -20.79 -17.01 22.05
CA HIS A 343 -20.65 -15.62 21.59
C HIS A 343 -19.70 -14.82 22.48
N GLN A 344 -19.75 -15.00 23.81
CA GLN A 344 -18.80 -14.34 24.70
C GLN A 344 -17.36 -14.78 24.44
N GLN A 345 -17.12 -16.07 24.17
CA GLN A 345 -15.79 -16.56 23.81
C GLN A 345 -15.28 -15.97 22.50
N ILE A 346 -16.14 -15.89 21.48
CA ILE A 346 -15.80 -15.25 20.20
C ILE A 346 -15.47 -13.77 20.42
N MET A 347 -16.29 -13.04 21.18
CA MET A 347 -16.04 -11.62 21.45
C MET A 347 -14.74 -11.40 22.24
N ASN A 348 -14.42 -12.26 23.21
CA ASN A 348 -13.16 -12.19 23.93
C ASN A 348 -11.95 -12.38 22.99
N ALA A 349 -12.02 -13.36 22.10
CA ALA A 349 -10.98 -13.60 21.10
C ALA A 349 -10.83 -12.40 20.14
N ILE A 350 -11.95 -11.82 19.67
CA ILE A 350 -11.92 -10.61 18.84
C ILE A 350 -11.25 -9.45 19.59
N MET A 351 -11.62 -9.21 20.86
CA MET A 351 -11.04 -8.13 21.66
C MET A 351 -9.55 -8.33 21.92
N GLN A 352 -9.10 -9.57 22.12
CA GLN A 352 -7.68 -9.89 22.24
C GLN A 352 -6.95 -9.69 20.91
N ALA A 353 -7.48 -10.19 19.79
CA ALA A 353 -6.88 -9.99 18.47
C ALA A 353 -6.82 -8.50 18.09
N ARG A 354 -7.81 -7.72 18.51
CA ARG A 354 -7.87 -6.27 18.28
C ARG A 354 -6.67 -5.52 18.88
N THR A 355 -6.08 -5.99 19.98
CA THR A 355 -4.86 -5.34 20.50
C THR A 355 -3.67 -5.45 19.55
N ILE A 356 -3.70 -6.41 18.63
CA ILE A 356 -2.68 -6.66 17.61
C ILE A 356 -3.07 -5.99 16.28
N PHE A 357 -4.27 -6.27 15.79
CA PHE A 357 -4.68 -5.95 14.42
C PHE A 357 -5.40 -4.62 14.25
N GLN A 358 -5.81 -3.95 15.34
CA GLN A 358 -6.55 -2.70 15.20
C GLN A 358 -5.68 -1.64 14.51
N VAL A 359 -6.22 -1.07 13.42
CA VAL A 359 -5.57 -0.02 12.64
C VAL A 359 -6.52 1.12 12.29
N GLU A 360 -5.97 2.23 11.80
CA GLU A 360 -6.74 3.37 11.27
C GLU A 360 -7.06 3.15 9.80
N VAL A 361 -6.08 2.65 9.02
CA VAL A 361 -6.24 2.34 7.60
C VAL A 361 -5.89 0.88 7.34
N ALA A 362 -6.78 0.14 6.70
CA ALA A 362 -6.50 -1.23 6.30
C ALA A 362 -6.60 -1.38 4.78
N LYS A 363 -5.69 -2.14 4.18
CA LYS A 363 -5.92 -2.68 2.84
C LYS A 363 -6.79 -3.94 2.97
N SER A 364 -7.91 -3.99 2.27
CA SER A 364 -8.81 -5.14 2.25
C SER A 364 -8.05 -6.37 1.74
N CYS A 365 -8.15 -7.51 2.42
CA CYS A 365 -7.48 -8.70 1.93
C CYS A 365 -8.09 -9.17 0.60
N HIS A 366 -7.27 -9.81 -0.24
CA HIS A 366 -7.70 -10.56 -1.41
C HIS A 366 -8.61 -9.76 -2.35
N HIS A 367 -8.21 -8.53 -2.67
CA HIS A 367 -8.89 -7.62 -3.59
C HIS A 367 -10.34 -7.27 -3.24
N GLY A 368 -10.78 -7.55 -2.00
CA GLY A 368 -12.18 -7.44 -1.60
C GLY A 368 -13.01 -8.69 -1.92
N SER A 369 -12.39 -9.88 -1.91
CA SER A 369 -13.03 -11.20 -1.99
C SER A 369 -14.02 -11.44 -0.86
N ALA A 370 -14.94 -12.39 -1.07
CA ALA A 370 -15.87 -12.92 -0.07
C ALA A 370 -15.21 -13.94 0.87
N ASP A 371 -13.93 -14.24 0.66
CA ASP A 371 -13.18 -15.28 1.35
C ASP A 371 -12.52 -14.77 2.63
N PHE A 372 -13.31 -14.24 3.56
CA PHE A 372 -12.85 -13.69 4.84
C PHE A 372 -13.74 -14.15 6.00
N THR A 373 -13.31 -13.89 7.23
CA THR A 373 -14.04 -14.09 8.48
C THR A 373 -14.52 -12.76 9.04
N SER A 374 -15.76 -12.73 9.55
CA SER A 374 -16.29 -11.51 10.19
C SER A 374 -15.53 -11.16 11.47
N GLU A 375 -14.95 -12.14 12.15
CA GLU A 375 -14.18 -11.96 13.38
C GLU A 375 -12.85 -11.25 13.15
N PHE A 376 -12.14 -11.58 12.06
CA PHE A 376 -10.92 -10.88 11.69
C PHE A 376 -11.22 -9.43 11.28
N MET A 377 -12.29 -9.20 10.51
CA MET A 377 -12.74 -7.84 10.16
C MET A 377 -13.06 -7.01 11.41
N GLN A 378 -13.69 -7.61 12.43
CA GLN A 378 -13.93 -6.97 13.73
C GLN A 378 -12.66 -6.74 14.56
N ALA A 379 -11.60 -7.53 14.36
CA ALA A 379 -10.31 -7.34 15.01
C ALA A 379 -9.51 -6.20 14.37
N ILE A 380 -9.52 -6.11 13.03
CA ILE A 380 -8.88 -5.00 12.28
C ILE A 380 -9.58 -3.67 12.58
N ASN A 381 -10.93 -3.68 12.58
CA ASN A 381 -11.76 -2.57 13.03
C ASN A 381 -11.37 -1.20 12.41
N PRO A 382 -11.11 -1.05 11.10
CA PRO A 382 -10.47 0.15 10.56
C PRO A 382 -11.40 1.38 10.52
N LEU A 383 -10.86 2.60 10.35
CA LEU A 383 -11.67 3.78 9.99
C LEU A 383 -11.84 3.90 8.47
N ALA A 384 -10.78 3.54 7.74
CA ALA A 384 -10.79 3.50 6.29
C ALA A 384 -10.28 2.16 5.77
N THR A 385 -10.96 1.60 4.78
CA THR A 385 -10.52 0.41 4.05
C THR A 385 -10.25 0.77 2.60
N ILE A 386 -9.07 0.37 2.12
CA ILE A 386 -8.64 0.54 0.74
C ILE A 386 -8.68 -0.82 0.05
N ILE A 387 -9.38 -0.89 -1.08
CA ILE A 387 -9.53 -2.09 -1.89
C ILE A 387 -8.71 -1.89 -3.16
N SER A 388 -7.68 -2.71 -3.35
CA SER A 388 -7.02 -2.85 -4.65
C SER A 388 -7.86 -3.82 -5.47
N SER A 389 -8.57 -3.33 -6.47
CA SER A 389 -9.38 -4.12 -7.40
C SER A 389 -9.23 -3.58 -8.82
N GLY A 390 -9.60 -4.37 -9.82
CA GLY A 390 -9.68 -3.93 -11.21
C GLY A 390 -10.50 -4.86 -12.09
N ASP A 391 -10.70 -4.45 -13.34
CA ASP A 391 -11.55 -5.20 -14.28
C ASP A 391 -10.95 -6.54 -14.73
N ASN A 392 -11.79 -7.30 -15.45
CA ASN A 392 -11.41 -8.44 -16.28
C ASN A 392 -10.88 -9.63 -15.46
N GLU A 393 -11.63 -9.96 -14.42
CA GLU A 393 -11.36 -11.08 -13.52
C GLU A 393 -12.65 -11.91 -13.27
N PRO A 394 -12.55 -13.21 -12.91
CA PRO A 394 -13.69 -14.12 -12.90
C PRO A 394 -14.60 -14.06 -11.65
N HIS A 395 -14.25 -13.29 -10.63
CA HIS A 395 -14.85 -13.32 -9.28
C HIS A 395 -15.67 -12.07 -8.91
N VAL A 396 -15.74 -11.03 -9.74
CA VAL A 396 -16.46 -9.77 -9.50
C VAL A 396 -16.10 -9.11 -8.16
N HIS A 397 -14.82 -8.78 -7.97
CA HIS A 397 -14.32 -8.00 -6.85
C HIS A 397 -14.53 -6.49 -7.04
N PRO A 398 -14.78 -5.71 -5.97
CA PRO A 398 -15.08 -6.17 -4.60
C PRO A 398 -16.48 -6.78 -4.48
N ARG A 399 -16.63 -7.77 -3.58
CA ARG A 399 -17.89 -8.48 -3.37
C ARG A 399 -18.85 -7.71 -2.47
N PRO A 400 -20.18 -7.83 -2.68
CA PRO A 400 -21.17 -7.07 -1.92
C PRO A 400 -21.19 -7.41 -0.42
N ASP A 401 -20.95 -8.67 -0.05
CA ASP A 401 -20.85 -9.11 1.34
C ASP A 401 -19.58 -8.59 2.02
N THR A 402 -18.46 -8.48 1.29
CA THR A 402 -17.24 -7.80 1.77
C THR A 402 -17.52 -6.33 2.08
N LEU A 403 -18.11 -5.59 1.12
CA LEU A 403 -18.46 -4.18 1.29
C LEU A 403 -19.39 -3.96 2.48
N GLY A 404 -20.43 -4.79 2.60
CA GLY A 404 -21.36 -4.74 3.73
C GLY A 404 -20.70 -5.05 5.07
N THR A 405 -19.77 -6.01 5.10
CA THR A 405 -19.02 -6.37 6.31
C THR A 405 -18.08 -5.26 6.74
N ILE A 406 -17.34 -4.66 5.79
CA ILE A 406 -16.49 -3.47 6.06
C ILE A 406 -17.36 -2.36 6.65
N GLY A 407 -18.47 -2.02 5.99
CA GLY A 407 -19.39 -0.99 6.48
C GLY A 407 -19.88 -1.25 7.91
N LYS A 408 -20.18 -2.51 8.25
CA LYS A 408 -20.68 -2.93 9.57
C LYS A 408 -19.63 -2.94 10.68
N HIS A 409 -18.37 -3.21 10.35
CA HIS A 409 -17.32 -3.50 11.33
C HIS A 409 -16.16 -2.50 11.35
N SER A 410 -16.23 -1.44 10.54
CA SER A 410 -15.35 -0.27 10.68
C SER A 410 -15.76 0.64 11.84
N ARG A 411 -14.79 1.42 12.34
CA ARG A 411 -15.00 2.48 13.33
C ARG A 411 -15.49 3.77 12.66
N GLY A 412 -15.99 4.68 13.51
CA GLY A 412 -16.45 6.01 13.12
C GLY A 412 -17.89 6.02 12.65
N ASP A 413 -18.52 7.19 12.68
CA ASP A 413 -19.91 7.36 12.24
C ASP A 413 -20.07 7.15 10.73
N ARG A 414 -19.01 7.36 9.95
CA ARG A 414 -18.95 7.05 8.52
C ARG A 414 -17.73 6.19 8.21
N SER A 415 -17.97 4.91 7.93
CA SER A 415 -16.98 3.99 7.39
C SER A 415 -16.53 4.44 6.01
N LEU A 416 -15.22 4.64 5.81
CA LEU A 416 -14.66 5.04 4.52
C LEU A 416 -14.20 3.80 3.74
N ILE A 417 -14.70 3.64 2.52
CA ILE A 417 -14.28 2.58 1.60
C ILE A 417 -13.76 3.23 0.33
N PHE A 418 -12.51 2.96 -0.01
CA PHE A 418 -11.88 3.39 -1.25
C PHE A 418 -11.58 2.18 -2.12
N SER A 419 -11.70 2.32 -3.44
CA SER A 419 -11.32 1.30 -4.41
C SER A 419 -10.46 1.92 -5.51
N THR A 420 -9.36 1.28 -5.87
CA THR A 420 -8.50 1.71 -6.98
C THR A 420 -9.25 1.75 -8.30
N GLU A 421 -10.16 0.80 -8.51
CA GLU A 421 -11.02 0.72 -9.68
C GLU A 421 -12.05 1.87 -9.73
N LEU A 422 -12.69 2.18 -8.60
CA LEU A 422 -13.62 3.32 -8.52
C LEU A 422 -12.90 4.67 -8.67
N ALA A 423 -11.67 4.76 -8.16
CA ALA A 423 -10.82 5.94 -8.34
C ALA A 423 -10.29 6.06 -9.78
N ARG A 424 -10.31 4.98 -10.56
CA ARG A 424 -9.93 4.94 -11.98
C ARG A 424 -11.11 5.41 -12.82
N SER A 425 -11.52 6.67 -12.66
CA SER A 425 -12.44 7.26 -13.61
C SER A 425 -11.68 7.94 -14.76
N SER A 426 -11.55 7.15 -15.82
CA SER A 426 -11.29 7.64 -17.16
C SER A 426 -12.62 7.84 -17.89
N LYS A 427 -12.61 8.51 -19.05
CA LYS A 427 -13.81 8.54 -19.90
C LYS A 427 -14.22 7.09 -20.18
N GLU A 428 -15.47 6.76 -19.87
CA GLU A 428 -16.13 5.43 -19.94
C GLU A 428 -15.77 4.60 -21.19
N PHE A 429 -15.46 5.29 -22.29
CA PHE A 429 -14.76 4.75 -23.43
C PHE A 429 -13.51 5.58 -23.69
N VAL A 430 -12.35 5.08 -23.28
CA VAL A 430 -11.18 5.31 -24.11
C VAL A 430 -11.47 4.51 -25.36
N GLU A 431 -11.96 5.16 -26.44
CA GLU A 431 -11.83 4.57 -27.76
C GLU A 431 -10.38 4.13 -27.86
N VAL A 432 -10.16 2.81 -27.83
CA VAL A 432 -8.86 2.24 -28.11
C VAL A 432 -8.66 2.42 -29.60
N ALA A 433 -8.42 3.67 -30.02
CA ALA A 433 -7.64 3.91 -31.21
C ALA A 433 -6.38 3.04 -31.03
N PRO A 434 -5.96 2.26 -32.02
CA PRO A 434 -4.80 1.36 -31.93
C PRO A 434 -3.48 2.03 -31.50
N GLN A 435 -3.49 3.34 -31.28
CA GLN A 435 -2.34 4.21 -31.04
C GLN A 435 -2.63 5.25 -29.95
N LEU A 436 -3.07 4.85 -28.77
CA LEU A 436 -2.86 5.72 -27.60
C LEU A 436 -1.36 5.99 -27.47
N SER A 437 -0.97 7.26 -27.53
CA SER A 437 0.41 7.65 -27.24
C SER A 437 0.82 7.15 -25.85
N GLU A 438 2.08 6.77 -25.67
CA GLU A 438 2.62 6.36 -24.35
C GLU A 438 2.31 7.38 -23.24
N ARG A 439 2.22 8.66 -23.59
CA ARG A 439 1.84 9.75 -22.67
C ARG A 439 0.40 9.65 -22.17
N ALA A 440 -0.54 9.13 -22.97
CA ALA A 440 -1.93 8.95 -22.57
C ALA A 440 -2.09 7.73 -21.65
N LYS A 441 -1.39 6.62 -21.94
CA LYS A 441 -1.32 5.44 -21.07
C LYS A 441 -0.66 5.76 -19.73
N GLU A 442 0.44 6.53 -19.75
CA GLU A 442 1.07 7.07 -18.55
C GLU A 442 0.04 7.89 -17.77
N ARG A 443 -0.66 8.86 -18.36
CA ARG A 443 -1.64 9.68 -17.60
C ARG A 443 -2.83 8.91 -16.99
N ALA A 444 -3.28 7.82 -17.60
CA ALA A 444 -4.36 7.00 -17.04
C ALA A 444 -3.91 6.31 -15.74
N VAL A 445 -2.77 5.61 -15.78
CA VAL A 445 -2.22 4.86 -14.63
C VAL A 445 -1.57 5.75 -13.57
N THR A 446 -1.11 6.95 -13.94
CA THR A 446 -0.26 7.80 -13.06
C THR A 446 -1.03 8.78 -12.20
N VAL A 447 -2.32 8.96 -12.45
CA VAL A 447 -3.09 10.09 -11.94
C VAL A 447 -4.54 9.71 -11.60
N TYR A 448 -5.12 8.73 -12.29
CA TYR A 448 -6.44 8.18 -12.03
C TYR A 448 -6.27 6.75 -11.51
N GLY A 449 -7.08 6.32 -10.55
CA GLY A 449 -6.98 5.00 -9.92
C GLY A 449 -6.05 4.90 -8.71
N MET A 450 -5.24 5.93 -8.43
CA MET A 450 -4.36 5.96 -7.26
C MET A 450 -5.05 6.53 -6.02
N ILE A 451 -4.96 5.81 -4.91
CA ILE A 451 -5.38 6.27 -3.59
C ILE A 451 -4.14 6.63 -2.77
N ASN A 452 -4.07 7.88 -2.32
CA ASN A 452 -2.92 8.43 -1.60
C ASN A 452 -3.26 8.53 -0.12
N VAL A 453 -2.53 7.81 0.73
CA VAL A 453 -2.57 8.02 2.18
C VAL A 453 -1.33 8.80 2.58
N ARG A 454 -1.51 9.92 3.28
CA ARG A 454 -0.40 10.76 3.76
C ARG A 454 -0.58 11.05 5.24
N THR A 455 0.48 10.90 6.03
CA THR A 455 0.40 11.10 7.48
C THR A 455 1.74 11.47 8.12
N ASP A 456 1.70 12.39 9.07
CA ASP A 456 2.81 12.72 9.99
C ASP A 456 2.73 11.91 11.31
N GLY A 457 1.75 11.02 11.44
CA GLY A 457 1.45 10.26 12.65
C GLY A 457 0.44 10.92 13.59
N GLU A 458 0.00 12.14 13.30
CA GLU A 458 -0.99 12.90 14.08
C GLU A 458 -2.24 13.25 13.25
N LYS A 459 -2.08 13.33 11.93
CA LYS A 459 -3.17 13.60 10.98
C LYS A 459 -3.02 12.72 9.76
N ILE A 460 -4.15 12.29 9.20
CA ILE A 460 -4.18 11.50 7.97
C ILE A 460 -4.98 12.28 6.93
N ILE A 461 -4.47 12.30 5.70
CA ILE A 461 -5.34 12.48 4.53
C ILE A 461 -5.40 11.19 3.73
N ILE A 462 -6.59 10.91 3.18
CA ILE A 462 -6.78 9.91 2.13
C ILE A 462 -7.32 10.66 0.91
N ALA A 463 -6.58 10.63 -0.19
CA ALA A 463 -6.86 11.45 -1.34
C ALA A 463 -6.88 10.65 -2.65
N GLN A 464 -7.90 10.91 -3.46
CA GLN A 464 -8.04 10.43 -4.82
C GLN A 464 -8.27 11.61 -5.76
N LYS A 465 -7.88 11.48 -7.01
CA LYS A 465 -8.00 12.61 -7.94
C LYS A 465 -9.40 12.71 -8.52
N LEU A 466 -9.89 13.94 -8.67
CA LEU A 466 -11.15 14.21 -9.37
C LEU A 466 -10.98 14.09 -10.89
N GLU A 467 -11.99 13.54 -11.57
CA GLU A 467 -12.09 13.50 -13.03
C GLU A 467 -11.95 14.87 -13.67
N LYS A 468 -12.71 15.81 -13.10
CA LYS A 468 -12.73 17.21 -13.48
C LYS A 468 -12.39 18.05 -12.26
N PRO A 469 -11.46 19.01 -12.39
CA PRO A 469 -11.21 19.98 -11.35
C PRO A 469 -12.50 20.66 -10.90
N ALA A 470 -12.69 20.77 -9.59
CA ALA A 470 -13.76 21.52 -8.97
C ALA A 470 -13.23 22.88 -8.47
N SER A 471 -14.13 23.80 -8.10
CA SER A 471 -13.73 25.06 -7.46
C SER A 471 -12.91 24.86 -6.18
N ARG A 472 -13.14 23.73 -5.49
CA ARG A 472 -12.41 23.30 -4.30
C ARG A 472 -11.02 22.72 -4.58
N GLY A 473 -10.70 22.35 -5.81
CA GLY A 473 -9.41 21.76 -6.17
C GLY A 473 -9.49 20.59 -7.14
N ASP A 474 -8.35 19.91 -7.31
CA ASP A 474 -8.15 18.77 -8.20
C ASP A 474 -8.33 17.41 -7.49
N TRP A 475 -8.40 17.42 -6.15
CA TRP A 475 -8.39 16.22 -5.32
C TRP A 475 -9.66 16.13 -4.48
N ASP A 476 -10.15 14.91 -4.34
CA ASP A 476 -11.07 14.54 -3.28
C ASP A 476 -10.24 14.11 -2.07
N ILE A 477 -10.29 14.89 -0.99
CA ILE A 477 -9.45 14.72 0.19
C ILE A 477 -10.36 14.42 1.38
N HIS A 478 -10.08 13.31 2.05
CA HIS A 478 -10.72 12.88 3.27
C HIS A 478 -9.76 13.06 4.43
N GLU A 479 -10.18 13.82 5.43
CA GLU A 479 -9.36 14.28 6.54
C GLU A 479 -9.69 13.49 7.80
N LEU A 480 -8.72 12.75 8.35
CA LEU A 480 -8.85 12.11 9.66
C LEU A 480 -7.93 12.82 10.65
N VAL A 481 -8.49 13.32 11.75
CA VAL A 481 -7.77 14.07 12.78
C VAL A 481 -7.93 13.39 14.12
N TRP A 482 -6.88 13.40 14.92
CA TRP A 482 -6.89 12.84 16.26
C TRP A 482 -7.85 13.59 17.20
N ASN A 483 -8.79 12.86 17.81
CA ASN A 483 -9.64 13.37 18.89
C ASN A 483 -9.05 12.93 20.25
N PRO A 484 -8.45 13.85 21.04
CA PRO A 484 -7.83 13.50 22.32
C PRO A 484 -8.85 13.08 23.39
N THR A 485 -10.13 13.46 23.27
CA THR A 485 -11.18 13.09 24.23
C THR A 485 -11.61 11.64 24.03
N LYS A 486 -11.71 11.20 22.78
CA LYS A 486 -12.09 9.82 22.44
C LYS A 486 -10.88 8.87 22.32
N ASN A 487 -9.67 9.43 22.28
CA ASN A 487 -8.44 8.67 22.06
C ASN A 487 -8.49 7.86 20.75
N GLU A 488 -9.05 8.45 19.70
CA GLU A 488 -9.17 7.87 18.36
C GLU A 488 -9.14 8.94 17.26
N PHE A 489 -8.88 8.53 16.02
CA PHE A 489 -9.04 9.40 14.86
C PHE A 489 -10.51 9.51 14.46
N GLU A 490 -10.90 10.70 14.01
CA GLU A 490 -12.24 10.98 13.51
C GLU A 490 -12.19 11.65 12.15
N TYR A 491 -13.17 11.31 11.31
CA TYR A 491 -13.40 11.98 10.05
C TYR A 491 -13.93 13.39 10.26
N GLN A 492 -13.26 14.36 9.66
CA GLN A 492 -13.70 15.77 9.63
C GLN A 492 -14.70 15.96 8.47
N TYR A 493 -15.90 16.41 8.81
CA TYR A 493 -17.02 16.61 7.88
C TYR A 493 -16.97 17.92 7.10
#